data_AF-A0A843D785-F1
#
_entry.id   AF-A0A843D785-F1
#
_cell.length_a   1.000
_cell.length_b   1.000
_cell.length_c   1.000
_cell.angle_alpha   90.00
_cell.angle_beta   90.00
_cell.angle_gamma   90.00
#
_symmetry.space_group_name_H-M   'P 1'
#
loop_
_entity.id
_entity.type
_entity.pdbx_description
1 polymer ?
#
loop_
_entity_poly.entity_id
_entity_poly.type
_entity_poly.pdbx_seq_one_letter_code
_entity_poly.pdbx_strand_id
1 'polypeptide(L)'
;MKGIPKKKAADSGKKKIKVDNSPKIDLLSKRDKITLLLFICLFVGSLVALWYLIAYQDLTIYSALPTMAIPFFVIGVIFYIIRRRFIAVIAVAAISLVAYLLLPVSVLFIVYLLVCTEGVAQMVEIIQRGTFYTILASIERVNVKDALSLKDKFIVFLFNIPVDIDTRNLKIDKNIIVDKIPWKDMLFSMMLALLFCMFLWIYLFLNPSFDIGLQGVPIHTFTIVLYLSMVVMPWSIFSTLNARIDTEYRAFKIYSGFLGTFARMFLPIFAALIFLIIAVSSGPDNFYYVAMSLVMIVVMITFTSIMYYTSNEVVVVNDIVDKWGVFHPSSIYSGYSEAGKKSTLDDGVPGTPRRDPSECFIPDITNGSLGTEHSSDQDYSRI
;
A
#
# COMPACT_ATOMS: atom_id res chain seq x y z
N MET A 1 -41.30 -41.01 52.45
CA MET A 1 -40.68 -40.02 51.54
C MET A 1 -39.48 -39.38 52.23
N LYS A 2 -38.26 -39.82 51.92
CA LYS A 2 -37.00 -39.17 52.31
C LYS A 2 -36.18 -38.99 51.04
N GLY A 3 -35.94 -37.73 50.70
CA GLY A 3 -35.38 -37.29 49.41
C GLY A 3 -33.89 -37.59 49.29
N ILE A 4 -33.52 -37.95 48.06
CA ILE A 4 -32.19 -38.31 47.57
C ILE A 4 -31.28 -37.07 47.56
N PRO A 5 -30.02 -37.15 48.03
CA PRO A 5 -29.05 -36.07 47.87
C PRO A 5 -28.52 -36.01 46.43
N LYS A 6 -28.60 -34.82 45.82
CA LYS A 6 -28.08 -34.49 44.48
C LYS A 6 -26.56 -34.61 44.42
N LYS A 7 -26.06 -35.44 43.50
CA LYS A 7 -24.67 -35.49 43.05
C LYS A 7 -24.23 -34.14 42.46
N LYS A 8 -23.10 -33.59 42.95
CA LYS A 8 -22.34 -32.55 42.25
C LYS A 8 -21.73 -33.15 40.99
N ALA A 9 -22.15 -32.67 39.83
CA ALA A 9 -21.53 -32.99 38.55
C ALA A 9 -20.20 -32.23 38.43
N ALA A 10 -19.16 -32.97 38.04
CA ALA A 10 -17.81 -32.48 37.79
C ALA A 10 -17.80 -31.51 36.59
N ASP A 11 -17.23 -30.33 36.81
CA ASP A 11 -16.94 -29.34 35.78
C ASP A 11 -15.66 -29.76 35.06
N SER A 12 -15.80 -30.57 34.00
CA SER A 12 -14.70 -30.94 33.12
C SER A 12 -14.39 -29.74 32.20
N GLY A 13 -13.46 -28.90 32.64
CA GLY A 13 -12.90 -27.82 31.84
C GLY A 13 -12.31 -28.32 30.52
N LYS A 14 -13.10 -28.25 29.44
CA LYS A 14 -12.62 -28.41 28.06
C LYS A 14 -11.74 -27.21 27.73
N LYS A 15 -10.43 -27.35 28.01
CA LYS A 15 -9.38 -26.49 27.45
C LYS A 15 -9.44 -26.61 25.93
N LYS A 16 -10.03 -25.62 25.25
CA LYS A 16 -9.91 -25.46 23.80
C LYS A 16 -8.43 -25.22 23.49
N ILE A 17 -7.71 -26.27 23.17
CA ILE A 17 -6.37 -26.17 22.57
C ILE A 17 -6.61 -25.62 21.16
N LYS A 18 -6.41 -24.31 20.98
CA LYS A 18 -6.24 -23.71 19.65
C LYS A 18 -4.93 -24.26 19.09
N VAL A 19 -5.04 -25.33 18.32
CA VAL A 19 -3.95 -25.80 17.46
C VAL A 19 -3.88 -24.84 16.27
N ASP A 20 -3.08 -23.79 16.43
CA ASP A 20 -2.71 -22.87 15.35
C ASP A 20 -1.52 -23.49 14.59
N ASN A 21 -1.80 -24.55 13.83
CA ASN A 21 -0.84 -25.22 12.95
C ASN A 21 -0.90 -24.67 11.52
N SER A 22 -1.20 -23.38 11.37
CA SER A 22 -0.89 -22.69 10.12
C SER A 22 0.60 -22.32 10.17
N PRO A 23 1.42 -22.64 9.15
CA PRO A 23 2.77 -22.09 9.09
C PRO A 23 2.62 -20.57 9.19
N LYS A 24 3.17 -19.97 10.25
CA LYS A 24 3.22 -18.51 10.38
C LYS A 24 4.13 -17.98 9.29
N ILE A 25 3.58 -17.83 8.10
CA ILE A 25 4.25 -17.21 6.97
C ILE A 25 4.44 -15.77 7.38
N ASP A 26 5.70 -15.44 7.65
CA ASP A 26 6.08 -14.11 8.04
C ASP A 26 5.90 -13.17 6.84
N LEU A 27 4.99 -12.20 6.96
CA LEU A 27 4.68 -11.28 5.86
C LEU A 27 5.91 -10.43 5.49
N LEU A 28 6.78 -10.17 6.46
CA LEU A 28 8.00 -9.38 6.33
C LEU A 28 9.24 -10.26 6.42
N SER A 29 10.22 -10.03 5.55
CA SER A 29 11.52 -10.69 5.66
C SER A 29 12.24 -10.30 6.95
N LYS A 30 13.12 -11.18 7.47
CA LYS A 30 13.96 -10.86 8.65
C LYS A 30 14.73 -9.55 8.47
N ARG A 31 15.21 -9.28 7.26
CA ARG A 31 15.92 -8.04 6.91
C ARG A 31 15.02 -6.82 6.99
N ASP A 32 13.77 -6.94 6.52
CA ASP A 32 12.79 -5.84 6.57
C ASP A 32 12.44 -5.49 8.01
N LYS A 33 12.29 -6.51 8.87
CA LYS A 33 12.05 -6.31 10.30
C LYS A 33 13.19 -5.58 11.00
N ILE A 34 14.43 -5.94 10.69
CA ILE A 34 15.61 -5.26 11.24
C ILE A 34 15.67 -3.82 10.75
N THR A 35 15.39 -3.59 9.46
CA THR A 35 15.38 -2.24 8.87
C THR A 35 14.28 -1.37 9.48
N LEU A 36 13.08 -1.93 9.68
CA LEU A 36 11.96 -1.26 10.34
C LEU A 36 12.28 -0.93 11.80
N LEU A 37 12.89 -1.86 12.53
CA LEU A 37 13.31 -1.63 13.92
C LEU A 37 14.38 -0.54 13.99
N LEU A 38 15.37 -0.56 13.09
CA LEU A 38 16.37 0.49 12.97
C LEU A 38 15.72 1.85 12.69
N PHE A 39 14.76 1.90 11.75
CA PHE A 39 14.01 3.12 11.45
C PHE A 39 13.31 3.67 12.70
N ILE A 40 12.60 2.81 13.44
CA ILE A 40 11.88 3.22 14.66
C ILE A 40 12.87 3.72 15.72
N CYS A 41 13.98 3.03 15.95
CA CYS A 41 15.01 3.47 16.89
C CYS A 41 15.60 4.83 16.50
N LEU A 42 15.91 5.02 15.22
CA LEU A 42 16.41 6.29 14.70
C LEU A 42 15.36 7.41 14.79
N PHE A 43 14.09 7.08 14.55
CA PHE A 43 12.99 8.04 14.65
C PHE A 43 12.78 8.52 16.09
N VAL A 44 12.79 7.59 17.05
CA VAL A 44 12.74 7.92 18.48
C VAL A 44 13.99 8.73 18.87
N GLY A 45 15.16 8.36 18.37
CA GLY A 45 16.39 9.14 18.56
C GLY A 45 16.28 10.56 18.02
N SER A 46 15.70 10.75 16.82
CA SER A 46 15.48 12.08 16.25
C SER A 46 14.43 12.89 17.02
N LEU A 47 13.41 12.26 17.61
CA LEU A 47 12.45 12.92 18.49
C LEU A 47 13.12 13.44 19.77
N VAL A 48 13.97 12.63 20.38
CA VAL A 48 14.74 13.03 21.57
C VAL A 48 15.72 14.16 21.22
N ALA A 49 16.39 14.07 20.06
CA ALA A 49 17.29 15.11 19.58
C ALA A 49 16.54 16.43 19.32
N LEU A 50 15.38 16.38 18.65
CA LEU A 50 14.52 17.54 18.42
C LEU A 50 14.14 18.20 19.76
N TRP A 51 13.66 17.41 20.71
CA TRP A 51 13.28 17.91 22.04
C TRP A 51 14.48 18.55 22.75
N TYR A 52 15.65 17.92 22.71
CA TYR A 52 16.86 18.45 23.32
C TYR A 52 17.31 19.77 22.68
N LEU A 53 17.29 19.87 21.35
CA LEU A 53 17.67 21.10 20.63
C LEU A 53 16.73 22.26 20.95
N ILE A 54 15.42 22.00 21.06
CA ILE A 54 14.44 23.04 21.42
C ILE A 54 14.59 23.44 22.88
N ALA A 55 14.76 22.48 23.80
CA ALA A 55 14.74 22.74 25.23
C ALA A 55 16.05 23.31 25.80
N TYR A 56 17.21 23.00 25.20
CA TYR A 56 18.51 23.34 25.75
C TYR A 56 19.40 24.20 24.85
N GLN A 57 19.11 24.30 23.55
CA GLN A 57 19.90 25.08 22.59
C GLN A 57 19.15 26.33 22.09
N ASP A 58 17.97 26.62 22.65
CA ASP A 58 17.07 27.71 22.23
C ASP A 58 16.85 27.78 20.71
N LEU A 59 16.95 26.63 20.03
CA LEU A 59 16.73 26.54 18.60
C LEU A 59 15.24 26.58 18.31
N THR A 60 14.86 27.40 17.33
CA THR A 60 13.48 27.41 16.85
C THR A 60 13.11 26.04 16.29
N ILE A 61 11.85 25.62 16.46
CA ILE A 61 11.32 24.33 15.98
C ILE A 61 11.69 24.09 14.51
N TYR A 62 11.64 25.14 13.68
CA TYR A 62 11.94 25.08 12.24
C TYR A 62 13.41 24.75 11.93
N SER A 63 14.34 25.23 12.76
CA SER A 63 15.77 24.93 12.62
C SER A 63 16.13 23.53 13.13
N ALA A 64 15.37 23.02 14.11
CA ALA A 64 15.55 21.68 14.66
C ALA A 64 14.84 20.60 13.82
N LEU A 65 13.75 20.91 13.12
CA LEU A 65 12.93 19.96 12.36
C LEU A 65 13.73 19.07 11.37
N PRO A 66 14.77 19.55 10.67
CA PRO A 66 15.59 18.73 9.77
C PRO A 66 16.20 17.49 10.44
N THR A 67 16.37 17.48 11.76
CA THR A 67 16.82 16.28 12.49
C THR A 67 15.87 15.09 12.32
N MET A 68 14.58 15.33 12.02
CA MET A 68 13.62 14.27 11.72
C MET A 68 13.88 13.58 10.38
N ALA A 69 14.76 14.09 9.52
CA ALA A 69 15.14 13.41 8.28
C ALA A 69 16.25 12.36 8.48
N ILE A 70 16.91 12.34 9.65
CA ILE A 70 18.01 11.42 9.97
C ILE A 70 17.66 9.94 9.72
N PRO A 71 16.47 9.42 10.09
CA PRO A 71 16.12 8.02 9.83
C PRO A 71 16.17 7.67 8.34
N PHE A 72 15.66 8.56 7.48
CA PHE A 72 15.69 8.36 6.02
C PHE A 72 17.11 8.48 5.46
N PHE A 73 17.90 9.43 5.96
CA PHE A 73 19.29 9.58 5.55
C PHE A 73 20.10 8.31 5.84
N VAL A 74 20.04 7.80 7.08
CA VAL A 74 20.81 6.62 7.51
C VAL A 74 20.39 5.39 6.70
N ILE A 75 19.09 5.17 6.51
CA ILE A 75 18.61 4.05 5.70
C ILE A 75 19.04 4.19 4.24
N GLY A 76 18.94 5.38 3.66
CA GLY A 76 19.40 5.65 2.29
C GLY A 76 20.88 5.28 2.12
N VAL A 77 21.75 5.76 3.02
CA VAL A 77 23.19 5.44 3.00
C VAL A 77 23.44 3.93 3.12
N ILE A 78 22.80 3.27 4.09
CA ILE A 78 22.95 1.81 4.28
C ILE A 78 22.59 1.05 3.00
N PHE A 79 21.49 1.41 2.34
CA PHE A 79 21.06 0.72 1.13
C PHE A 79 21.90 1.04 -0.11
N TYR A 80 22.44 2.25 -0.23
CA TYR A 80 23.46 2.55 -1.24
C TYR A 80 24.69 1.64 -1.11
N ILE A 81 25.15 1.41 0.13
CA ILE A 81 26.29 0.53 0.43
C ILE A 81 25.95 -0.93 0.15
N ILE A 82 24.81 -1.43 0.65
CA ILE A 82 24.43 -2.84 0.49
C ILE A 82 24.21 -3.20 -0.99
N ARG A 83 23.59 -2.31 -1.77
CA ARG A 83 23.34 -2.52 -3.20
C ARG A 83 24.59 -2.27 -4.06
N ARG A 84 25.75 -1.99 -3.44
CA ARG A 84 27.04 -1.71 -4.10
C ARG A 84 26.94 -0.61 -5.16
N ARG A 85 26.04 0.36 -4.97
CA ARG A 85 25.84 1.50 -5.88
C ARG A 85 26.88 2.60 -5.58
N PHE A 86 28.15 2.21 -5.49
CA PHE A 86 29.24 3.13 -5.13
C PHE A 86 29.35 4.28 -6.12
N ILE A 87 29.03 4.05 -7.40
CA ILE A 87 28.98 5.10 -8.44
C ILE A 87 27.96 6.18 -8.07
N ALA A 88 26.77 5.81 -7.57
CA ALA A 88 25.76 6.77 -7.14
C ALA A 88 26.24 7.56 -5.92
N VAL A 89 26.90 6.91 -4.95
CA VAL A 89 27.46 7.57 -3.77
C VAL A 89 28.56 8.57 -4.15
N ILE A 90 29.47 8.18 -5.04
CA ILE A 90 30.54 9.05 -5.55
C ILE A 90 29.94 10.23 -6.32
N ALA A 91 28.92 9.98 -7.16
CA ALA A 91 28.22 11.03 -7.89
C ALA A 91 27.52 12.01 -6.93
N VAL A 92 26.82 11.52 -5.91
CA VAL A 92 26.20 12.38 -4.88
C VAL A 92 27.26 13.21 -4.17
N ALA A 93 28.36 12.60 -3.74
CA ALA A 93 29.45 13.31 -3.06
C ALA A 93 30.10 14.38 -3.96
N ALA A 94 30.33 14.08 -5.24
CA ALA A 94 30.86 15.02 -6.21
C ALA A 94 29.89 16.19 -6.47
N ILE A 95 28.60 15.90 -6.67
CA ILE A 95 27.56 16.92 -6.86
C ILE A 95 27.42 17.79 -5.61
N SER A 96 27.43 17.19 -4.42
CA SER A 96 27.43 17.90 -3.14
C SER A 96 28.67 18.76 -2.95
N LEU A 97 29.86 18.31 -3.37
CA LEU A 97 31.09 19.09 -3.28
C LEU A 97 31.04 20.31 -4.21
N VAL A 98 30.62 20.13 -5.47
CA VAL A 98 30.45 21.23 -6.43
C VAL A 98 29.40 22.22 -5.93
N ALA A 99 28.29 21.72 -5.41
CA ALA A 99 27.23 22.54 -4.84
C ALA A 99 27.69 23.31 -3.60
N TYR A 100 28.52 22.71 -2.75
CA TYR A 100 29.11 23.38 -1.60
C TYR A 100 29.97 24.59 -2.02
N LEU A 101 30.76 24.43 -3.09
CA LEU A 101 31.62 25.50 -3.61
C LEU A 101 30.81 26.66 -4.22
N LEU A 102 29.63 26.40 -4.76
CA LEU A 102 28.76 27.43 -5.35
C LEU A 102 27.85 28.08 -4.31
N LEU A 103 27.11 27.27 -3.55
CA LEU A 103 26.10 27.70 -2.58
C LEU A 103 26.02 26.66 -1.44
N PRO A 104 26.65 26.92 -0.27
CA PRO A 104 26.71 25.95 0.83
C PRO A 104 25.35 25.40 1.30
N VAL A 105 24.31 26.23 1.24
CA VAL A 105 22.93 25.84 1.63
C VAL A 105 22.35 24.76 0.70
N SER A 106 22.82 24.70 -0.55
CA SER A 106 22.30 23.76 -1.56
C SER A 106 22.72 22.30 -1.33
N VAL A 107 23.78 22.07 -0.55
CA VAL A 107 24.27 20.73 -0.20
C VAL A 107 23.19 19.93 0.52
N LEU A 108 22.51 20.56 1.47
CA LEU A 108 21.42 19.91 2.21
C LEU A 108 20.30 19.49 1.27
N PHE A 109 19.92 20.32 0.30
CA PHE A 109 18.89 19.96 -0.68
C PHE A 109 19.28 18.73 -1.50
N ILE A 110 20.54 18.64 -1.93
CA ILE A 110 21.04 17.48 -2.69
C ILE A 110 21.02 16.22 -1.84
N VAL A 111 21.42 16.31 -0.58
CA VAL A 111 21.37 15.18 0.36
C VAL A 111 19.93 14.70 0.57
N TYR A 112 18.98 15.63 0.76
CA TYR A 112 17.56 15.30 0.87
C TYR A 112 17.03 14.63 -0.41
N LEU A 113 17.36 15.19 -1.58
CA LEU A 113 16.82 14.74 -2.85
C LEU A 113 17.42 13.40 -3.28
N LEU A 114 18.71 13.15 -3.06
CA LEU A 114 19.36 11.93 -3.55
C LEU A 114 19.50 10.83 -2.50
N VAL A 115 19.72 11.18 -1.23
CA VAL A 115 19.95 10.20 -0.16
C VAL A 115 18.67 9.87 0.58
N CYS A 116 17.92 10.90 1.03
CA CYS A 116 16.72 10.65 1.80
C CYS A 116 15.58 10.05 0.96
N THR A 117 15.48 10.38 -0.33
CA THR A 117 14.49 9.75 -1.23
C THR A 117 14.72 8.25 -1.40
N GLU A 118 15.97 7.79 -1.50
CA GLU A 118 16.30 6.37 -1.50
C GLU A 118 15.83 5.73 -0.18
N GLY A 119 16.12 6.38 0.96
CA GLY A 119 15.62 5.93 2.26
C GLY A 119 14.10 5.80 2.32
N VAL A 120 13.37 6.78 1.76
CA VAL A 120 11.90 6.72 1.65
C VAL A 120 11.45 5.58 0.75
N ALA A 121 12.08 5.39 -0.43
CA ALA A 121 11.73 4.32 -1.36
C ALA A 121 11.89 2.92 -0.73
N GLN A 122 12.92 2.72 0.11
CA GLN A 122 13.09 1.48 0.88
C GLN A 122 12.03 1.32 1.97
N MET A 123 11.65 2.40 2.66
CA MET A 123 10.58 2.35 3.65
C MET A 123 9.22 2.05 3.01
N VAL A 124 8.95 2.62 1.83
CA VAL A 124 7.74 2.32 1.04
C VAL A 124 7.68 0.83 0.70
N GLU A 125 8.81 0.22 0.30
CA GLU A 125 8.94 -1.23 0.04
C GLU A 125 8.45 -2.07 1.23
N ILE A 126 8.96 -1.76 2.42
CA ILE A 126 8.65 -2.48 3.67
C ILE A 126 7.18 -2.30 4.04
N ILE A 127 6.67 -1.07 3.94
CA ILE A 127 5.28 -0.77 4.25
C ILE A 127 4.36 -1.52 3.31
N GLN A 128 4.63 -1.51 2.00
CA GLN A 128 3.82 -2.23 1.00
C GLN A 128 3.71 -3.72 1.32
N ARG A 129 4.84 -4.40 1.59
CA ARG A 129 4.82 -5.82 1.96
C ARG A 129 3.98 -6.10 3.21
N GLY A 130 4.03 -5.22 4.20
CA GLY A 130 3.24 -5.37 5.44
C GLY A 130 1.76 -5.04 5.29
N THR A 131 1.42 -3.99 4.54
CA THR A 131 0.05 -3.47 4.43
C THR A 131 -0.76 -4.21 3.37
N PHE A 132 -0.15 -4.63 2.27
CA PHE A 132 -0.85 -5.22 1.13
C PHE A 132 -1.75 -6.40 1.52
N TYR A 133 -1.17 -7.45 2.12
CA TYR A 133 -1.93 -8.61 2.59
C TYR A 133 -2.92 -8.29 3.70
N THR A 134 -2.55 -7.35 4.58
CA THR A 134 -3.43 -6.92 5.67
C THR A 134 -4.72 -6.29 5.13
N ILE A 135 -4.60 -5.50 4.07
CA ILE A 135 -5.73 -4.85 3.40
C ILE A 135 -6.53 -5.88 2.63
N LEU A 136 -5.89 -6.72 1.82
CA LEU A 136 -6.61 -7.75 1.05
C LEU A 136 -7.37 -8.73 1.95
N ALA A 137 -6.75 -9.19 3.03
CA ALA A 137 -7.42 -10.05 4.02
C ALA A 137 -8.58 -9.32 4.73
N SER A 138 -8.51 -8.00 4.87
CA SER A 138 -9.63 -7.22 5.39
C SER A 138 -10.77 -7.14 4.38
N ILE A 139 -10.46 -6.97 3.09
CA ILE A 139 -11.42 -6.85 1.99
C ILE A 139 -12.17 -8.17 1.77
N GLU A 140 -11.44 -9.30 1.74
CA GLU A 140 -12.03 -10.63 1.55
C GLU A 140 -13.02 -10.98 2.69
N ARG A 141 -12.75 -10.50 3.90
CA ARG A 141 -13.59 -10.77 5.07
C ARG A 141 -14.84 -9.89 5.15
N VAL A 142 -15.00 -8.92 4.26
CA VAL A 142 -16.10 -7.93 4.35
C VAL A 142 -17.46 -8.60 4.28
N ASN A 143 -17.60 -9.60 3.40
CA ASN A 143 -18.87 -10.32 3.20
C ASN A 143 -19.00 -11.60 4.03
N VAL A 144 -17.97 -11.97 4.80
CA VAL A 144 -17.93 -13.24 5.56
C VAL A 144 -18.25 -13.02 7.03
N LYS A 145 -17.99 -11.83 7.59
CA LYS A 145 -18.21 -11.54 9.00
C LYS A 145 -19.56 -10.88 9.24
N ASP A 146 -20.32 -11.41 10.20
CA ASP A 146 -21.56 -10.80 10.69
C ASP A 146 -21.35 -9.41 11.32
N ALA A 147 -20.16 -9.17 11.91
CA ALA A 147 -19.79 -7.88 12.47
C ALA A 147 -18.37 -7.46 12.01
N LEU A 148 -18.32 -6.37 11.24
CA LEU A 148 -17.07 -5.75 10.78
C LEU A 148 -16.35 -5.05 11.94
N SER A 149 -15.05 -5.31 12.08
CA SER A 149 -14.19 -4.54 12.97
C SER A 149 -14.10 -3.08 12.53
N LEU A 150 -13.79 -2.14 13.43
CA LEU A 150 -13.54 -0.73 13.07
C LEU A 150 -12.45 -0.60 12.00
N LYS A 151 -11.42 -1.46 12.07
CA LYS A 151 -10.37 -1.53 11.06
C LYS A 151 -10.93 -1.93 9.68
N ASP A 152 -11.79 -2.94 9.65
CA ASP A 152 -12.38 -3.45 8.41
C ASP A 152 -13.30 -2.37 7.79
N LYS A 153 -14.09 -1.68 8.63
CA LYS A 153 -14.92 -0.53 8.21
C LYS A 153 -14.10 0.61 7.61
N PHE A 154 -12.98 0.95 8.25
CA PHE A 154 -12.08 1.99 7.73
C PHE A 154 -11.49 1.61 6.37
N ILE A 155 -11.09 0.36 6.19
CA ILE A 155 -10.56 -0.14 4.90
C ILE A 155 -11.64 -0.11 3.82
N VAL A 156 -12.86 -0.56 4.12
CA VAL A 156 -14.00 -0.49 3.18
C VAL A 156 -14.30 0.94 2.77
N PHE A 157 -14.29 1.87 3.73
CA PHE A 157 -14.47 3.30 3.45
C PHE A 157 -13.34 3.86 2.58
N LEU A 158 -12.09 3.61 2.97
CA LEU A 158 -10.91 4.13 2.28
C LEU A 158 -10.86 3.67 0.82
N PHE A 159 -11.14 2.39 0.58
CA PHE A 159 -11.16 1.79 -0.76
C PHE A 159 -12.52 1.90 -1.46
N ASN A 160 -13.51 2.55 -0.86
CA ASN A 160 -14.88 2.72 -1.39
C ASN A 160 -15.43 1.43 -2.01
N ILE A 161 -15.37 0.33 -1.25
CA ILE A 161 -15.83 -0.98 -1.72
C ILE A 161 -17.36 -1.04 -1.61
N PRO A 162 -18.08 -1.28 -2.72
CA PRO A 162 -19.54 -1.44 -2.69
C PRO A 162 -19.97 -2.66 -1.88
N VAL A 163 -21.07 -2.54 -1.13
CA VAL A 163 -21.58 -3.60 -0.22
C VAL A 163 -22.21 -4.77 -1.00
N ASP A 164 -22.59 -4.54 -2.24
CA ASP A 164 -23.26 -5.47 -3.16
C ASP A 164 -22.29 -6.36 -3.95
N ILE A 165 -20.97 -6.12 -3.87
CA ILE A 165 -19.96 -6.89 -4.60
C ILE A 165 -19.48 -8.08 -3.76
N ASP A 166 -19.47 -9.28 -4.35
CA ASP A 166 -18.86 -10.45 -3.71
C ASP A 166 -17.33 -10.35 -3.68
N THR A 167 -16.78 -10.06 -2.50
CA THR A 167 -15.35 -9.85 -2.22
C THR A 167 -14.52 -11.14 -2.24
N ARG A 168 -15.16 -12.32 -2.37
CA ARG A 168 -14.48 -13.64 -2.41
C ARG A 168 -13.66 -13.86 -3.68
N ASN A 169 -14.08 -13.26 -4.80
CA ASN A 169 -13.41 -13.40 -6.10
C ASN A 169 -12.28 -12.38 -6.28
N LEU A 170 -11.39 -12.31 -5.30
CA LEU A 170 -10.23 -11.44 -5.33
C LEU A 170 -9.15 -12.04 -6.23
N LYS A 171 -8.70 -11.29 -7.25
CA LYS A 171 -7.62 -11.69 -8.15
C LYS A 171 -6.53 -10.63 -8.23
N ILE A 172 -5.32 -11.13 -8.40
CA ILE A 172 -4.10 -10.37 -8.67
C ILE A 172 -3.55 -10.87 -10.01
N ASP A 173 -3.02 -9.94 -10.81
CA ASP A 173 -2.33 -10.33 -12.03
C ASP A 173 -0.92 -10.83 -11.69
N LYS A 174 -0.55 -12.01 -12.20
CA LYS A 174 0.72 -12.67 -11.85
C LYS A 174 1.83 -12.35 -12.85
N ASN A 175 1.48 -11.92 -14.06
CA ASN A 175 2.43 -11.71 -15.16
C ASN A 175 2.55 -10.23 -15.48
N ILE A 176 3.04 -9.45 -14.52
CA ILE A 176 3.24 -8.02 -14.69
C ILE A 176 4.72 -7.76 -14.93
N ILE A 177 5.08 -7.53 -16.19
CA ILE A 177 6.35 -6.90 -16.57
C ILE A 177 6.01 -5.47 -16.94
N VAL A 178 6.27 -4.53 -16.03
CA VAL A 178 6.09 -3.10 -16.32
C VAL A 178 7.37 -2.58 -16.99
N ASP A 179 7.37 -2.50 -18.31
CA ASP A 179 8.52 -1.95 -19.06
C ASP A 179 8.57 -0.40 -19.06
N LYS A 180 7.56 0.28 -18.51
CA LYS A 180 7.42 1.75 -18.57
C LYS A 180 7.00 2.36 -17.24
N ILE A 181 7.60 3.50 -16.89
CA ILE A 181 7.22 4.25 -15.68
C ILE A 181 5.71 4.59 -15.72
N PRO A 182 4.92 4.20 -14.71
CA PRO A 182 3.48 4.45 -14.69
C PRO A 182 3.19 5.90 -14.30
N TRP A 183 3.32 6.82 -15.26
CA TRP A 183 3.09 8.27 -15.08
C TRP A 183 1.74 8.59 -14.44
N LYS A 184 0.70 7.81 -14.77
CA LYS A 184 -0.64 7.98 -14.20
C LYS A 184 -0.66 7.76 -12.68
N ASP A 185 0.03 6.72 -12.21
CA ASP A 185 0.07 6.35 -10.80
C ASP A 185 0.97 7.31 -10.00
N MET A 186 2.01 7.84 -10.65
CA MET A 186 2.81 8.93 -10.10
C MET A 186 1.97 10.20 -9.93
N LEU A 187 1.19 10.61 -10.94
CA LEU A 187 0.28 11.76 -10.84
C LEU A 187 -0.75 11.59 -9.73
N PHE A 188 -1.29 10.38 -9.55
CA PHE A 188 -2.21 10.10 -8.45
C PHE A 188 -1.53 10.20 -7.08
N SER A 189 -0.29 9.70 -6.97
CA SER A 189 0.51 9.87 -5.76
C SER A 189 0.76 11.36 -5.47
N MET A 190 1.05 12.17 -6.50
CA MET A 190 1.17 13.61 -6.34
C MET A 190 -0.14 14.27 -5.88
N MET A 191 -1.29 13.89 -6.45
CA MET A 191 -2.59 14.42 -6.03
C MET A 191 -2.91 14.05 -4.57
N LEU A 192 -2.62 12.81 -4.17
CA LEU A 192 -2.85 12.35 -2.80
C LEU A 192 -1.97 13.12 -1.81
N ALA A 193 -0.70 13.31 -2.15
CA ALA A 193 0.21 14.15 -1.38
C ALA A 193 -0.28 15.60 -1.28
N LEU A 194 -0.72 16.18 -2.40
CA LEU A 194 -1.27 17.53 -2.43
C LEU A 194 -2.46 17.66 -1.47
N LEU A 195 -3.36 16.68 -1.42
CA LEU A 195 -4.48 16.67 -0.48
C LEU A 195 -4.03 16.79 0.98
N PHE A 196 -3.06 15.97 1.40
CA PHE A 196 -2.50 16.03 2.75
C PHE A 196 -1.81 17.38 3.02
N CYS A 197 -1.13 17.93 2.03
CA CYS A 197 -0.53 19.27 2.13
C CYS A 197 -1.57 20.38 2.21
N MET A 198 -2.73 20.27 1.56
CA MET A 198 -3.80 21.26 1.70
C MET A 198 -4.30 21.36 3.14
N PHE A 199 -4.39 20.25 3.88
CA PHE A 199 -4.72 20.30 5.31
C PHE A 199 -3.67 21.06 6.11
N LEU A 200 -2.39 20.86 5.82
CA LEU A 200 -1.29 21.59 6.46
C LEU A 200 -1.32 23.08 6.10
N TRP A 201 -1.63 23.43 4.86
CA TRP A 201 -1.77 24.82 4.42
C TRP A 201 -2.96 25.50 5.10
N ILE A 202 -4.12 24.84 5.18
CA ILE A 202 -5.29 25.34 5.93
C ILE A 202 -4.89 25.65 7.38
N TYR A 203 -4.17 24.73 8.03
CA TYR A 203 -3.69 24.94 9.40
C TYR A 203 -2.73 26.13 9.51
N LEU A 204 -1.79 26.27 8.57
CA LEU A 204 -0.83 27.37 8.54
C LEU A 204 -1.55 28.71 8.39
N PHE A 205 -2.50 28.83 7.45
CA PHE A 205 -3.23 30.07 7.26
C PHE A 205 -4.14 30.43 8.44
N LEU A 206 -4.67 29.44 9.18
CA LEU A 206 -5.50 29.70 10.37
C LEU A 206 -4.71 30.13 11.60
N ASN A 207 -3.41 29.82 11.65
CA ASN A 207 -2.60 30.08 12.83
C ASN A 207 -1.63 31.25 12.57
N PRO A 208 -1.94 32.47 13.06
CA PRO A 208 -1.13 33.67 12.83
C PRO A 208 0.24 33.63 13.51
N SER A 209 0.51 32.61 14.33
CA SER A 209 1.84 32.40 14.94
C SER A 209 2.87 31.84 13.94
N PHE A 210 2.42 31.39 12.76
CA PHE A 210 3.29 30.91 11.68
C PHE A 210 3.71 32.08 10.77
N ASP A 211 4.44 33.05 11.32
CA ASP A 211 5.17 34.02 10.50
C ASP A 211 6.56 33.45 10.20
N ILE A 212 6.63 32.60 9.17
CA ILE A 212 7.84 31.87 8.82
C ILE A 212 8.68 32.77 7.90
N GLY A 213 9.73 33.38 8.44
CA GLY A 213 10.70 34.13 7.63
C GLY A 213 11.24 33.29 6.45
N LEU A 214 11.44 33.95 5.30
CA LEU A 214 11.75 33.34 4.00
C LEU A 214 12.97 32.39 3.99
N GLN A 215 13.92 32.53 4.93
CA GLN A 215 15.17 31.77 4.90
C GLN A 215 15.08 30.35 5.47
N GLY A 216 14.08 30.05 6.30
CA GLY A 216 13.89 28.71 6.89
C GLY A 216 12.92 27.80 6.15
N VAL A 217 12.06 28.39 5.31
CA VAL A 217 10.93 27.77 4.58
C VAL A 217 11.25 26.44 3.88
N PRO A 218 12.34 26.34 3.11
CA PRO A 218 12.49 25.17 2.25
C PRO A 218 12.79 23.88 3.04
N ILE A 219 13.74 23.90 3.97
CA ILE A 219 14.32 22.66 4.55
C ILE A 219 13.32 21.91 5.45
N HIS A 220 12.49 22.61 6.22
CA HIS A 220 11.46 21.95 7.01
C HIS A 220 10.34 21.38 6.12
N THR A 221 9.98 22.10 5.04
CA THR A 221 9.03 21.62 4.04
C THR A 221 9.51 20.31 3.41
N PHE A 222 10.80 20.20 3.08
CA PHE A 222 11.41 18.95 2.60
C PHE A 222 11.21 17.80 3.57
N THR A 223 11.41 18.05 4.87
CA THR A 223 11.29 17.01 5.89
C THR A 223 9.85 16.50 5.98
N ILE A 224 8.86 17.40 5.95
CA ILE A 224 7.44 17.02 5.93
C ILE A 224 7.11 16.20 4.67
N VAL A 225 7.61 16.63 3.51
CA VAL A 225 7.35 15.96 2.22
C VAL A 225 7.96 14.55 2.15
N LEU A 226 9.08 14.28 2.84
CA LEU A 226 9.64 12.92 2.95
C LEU A 226 8.65 11.96 3.62
N TYR A 227 8.10 12.35 4.78
CA TYR A 227 7.10 11.56 5.49
C TYR A 227 5.82 11.41 4.69
N LEU A 228 5.38 12.48 4.02
CA LEU A 228 4.23 12.46 3.13
C LEU A 228 4.41 11.42 2.01
N SER A 229 5.58 11.39 1.38
CA SER A 229 5.93 10.45 0.32
C SER A 229 5.93 9.00 0.83
N MET A 230 6.44 8.77 2.05
CA MET A 230 6.41 7.47 2.73
C MET A 230 4.98 6.97 2.97
N VAL A 231 4.02 7.87 3.26
CA VAL A 231 2.61 7.52 3.51
C VAL A 231 1.83 7.31 2.21
N VAL A 232 2.16 8.04 1.16
CA VAL A 232 1.37 8.12 -0.07
C VAL A 232 1.76 7.06 -1.11
N MET A 233 3.05 6.78 -1.28
CA MET A 233 3.46 5.80 -2.31
C MET A 233 3.12 4.34 -2.02
N PRO A 234 2.96 3.85 -0.76
CA PRO A 234 2.64 2.45 -0.54
C PRO A 234 1.35 1.98 -1.23
N TRP A 235 0.43 2.89 -1.58
CA TRP A 235 -0.82 2.54 -2.24
C TRP A 235 -0.66 2.22 -3.73
N SER A 236 0.45 2.59 -4.37
CA SER A 236 0.66 2.35 -5.80
C SER A 236 0.72 0.86 -6.15
N ILE A 237 1.13 0.00 -5.21
CA ILE A 237 1.25 -1.45 -5.43
C ILE A 237 -0.08 -2.10 -5.83
N PHE A 238 -1.23 -1.56 -5.36
CA PHE A 238 -2.55 -2.04 -5.77
C PHE A 238 -2.85 -1.76 -7.24
N SER A 239 -2.29 -0.68 -7.79
CA SER A 239 -2.34 -0.37 -9.22
C SER A 239 -1.43 -1.29 -10.00
N THR A 240 -0.16 -1.41 -9.60
CA THR A 240 0.83 -2.28 -10.25
C THR A 240 0.32 -3.71 -10.35
N LEU A 241 -0.12 -4.30 -9.23
CA LEU A 241 -0.64 -5.68 -9.16
C LEU A 241 -2.04 -5.86 -9.76
N ASN A 242 -2.67 -4.77 -10.23
CA ASN A 242 -4.02 -4.72 -10.76
C ASN A 242 -5.01 -5.51 -9.88
N ALA A 243 -4.91 -5.31 -8.56
CA ALA A 243 -5.71 -6.03 -7.58
C ALA A 243 -7.19 -5.68 -7.78
N ARG A 244 -7.99 -6.70 -8.11
CA ARG A 244 -9.38 -6.53 -8.52
C ARG A 244 -10.29 -7.60 -7.93
N ILE A 245 -11.54 -7.21 -7.75
CA ILE A 245 -12.63 -8.12 -7.41
C ILE A 245 -13.37 -8.40 -8.71
N ASP A 246 -13.32 -9.62 -9.20
CA ASP A 246 -14.04 -10.02 -10.41
C ASP A 246 -15.52 -10.22 -10.06
N THR A 247 -16.40 -9.52 -10.77
CA THR A 247 -17.85 -9.76 -10.75
C THR A 247 -18.30 -10.23 -12.13
N GLU A 248 -19.51 -10.77 -12.22
CA GLU A 248 -20.08 -11.30 -13.47
C GLU A 248 -20.13 -10.25 -14.60
N TYR A 249 -20.30 -8.97 -14.26
CA TYR A 249 -20.52 -7.90 -15.24
C TYR A 249 -19.33 -6.94 -15.37
N ARG A 250 -18.57 -6.68 -14.29
CA ARG A 250 -17.42 -5.74 -14.32
C ARG A 250 -16.45 -5.98 -13.18
N ALA A 251 -15.16 -6.10 -13.49
CA ALA A 251 -14.13 -6.14 -12.46
C ALA A 251 -14.00 -4.79 -11.73
N PHE A 252 -14.13 -4.81 -10.41
CA PHE A 252 -13.88 -3.66 -9.55
C PHE A 252 -12.41 -3.61 -9.17
N LYS A 253 -11.69 -2.58 -9.64
CA LYS A 253 -10.27 -2.38 -9.29
C LYS A 253 -10.17 -1.70 -7.94
N ILE A 254 -9.49 -2.33 -6.98
CA ILE A 254 -9.38 -1.82 -5.61
C ILE A 254 -8.75 -0.43 -5.59
N TYR A 255 -7.71 -0.22 -6.40
CA TYR A 255 -7.06 1.09 -6.53
C TYR A 255 -8.00 2.19 -7.06
N SER A 256 -8.95 1.84 -7.93
CA SER A 256 -9.91 2.83 -8.46
C SER A 256 -10.90 3.33 -7.40
N GLY A 257 -11.30 2.45 -6.47
CA GLY A 257 -12.14 2.82 -5.34
C GLY A 257 -11.40 3.75 -4.39
N PHE A 258 -10.14 3.45 -4.08
CA PHE A 258 -9.24 4.32 -3.31
C PHE A 258 -9.15 5.73 -3.92
N LEU A 259 -8.86 5.82 -5.22
CA LEU A 259 -8.81 7.11 -5.92
C LEU A 259 -10.15 7.84 -5.88
N GLY A 260 -11.26 7.13 -6.00
CA GLY A 260 -12.61 7.70 -5.92
C GLY A 260 -12.87 8.37 -4.57
N THR A 261 -12.47 7.76 -3.46
CA THR A 261 -12.58 8.33 -2.11
C THR A 261 -11.83 9.65 -2.01
N PHE A 262 -10.56 9.66 -2.44
CA PHE A 262 -9.71 10.84 -2.35
C PHE A 262 -10.14 11.96 -3.29
N ALA A 263 -10.58 11.64 -4.51
CA ALA A 263 -11.11 12.64 -5.45
C ALA A 263 -12.35 13.36 -4.89
N ARG A 264 -13.22 12.65 -4.17
CA ARG A 264 -14.40 13.25 -3.50
C ARG A 264 -14.03 14.15 -2.32
N MET A 265 -12.95 13.83 -1.60
CA MET A 265 -12.44 14.68 -0.51
C MET A 265 -11.69 15.91 -1.02
N PHE A 266 -11.03 15.80 -2.18
CA PHE A 266 -10.20 16.86 -2.74
C PHE A 266 -10.97 18.15 -3.01
N LEU A 267 -12.13 18.06 -3.66
CA LEU A 267 -12.93 19.22 -4.04
C LEU A 267 -13.35 20.10 -2.84
N PRO A 268 -13.97 19.58 -1.77
CA PRO A 268 -14.37 20.40 -0.63
C PRO A 268 -13.16 20.99 0.13
N ILE A 269 -12.05 20.24 0.25
CA ILE A 269 -10.84 20.73 0.94
C ILE A 269 -10.17 21.84 0.12
N PHE A 270 -10.10 21.69 -1.19
CA PHE A 270 -9.57 22.71 -2.08
C PHE A 270 -10.42 23.98 -2.05
N ALA A 271 -11.75 23.84 -2.07
CA ALA A 271 -12.66 24.97 -1.93
C ALA A 271 -12.49 25.69 -0.57
N ALA A 272 -12.35 24.93 0.51
CA ALA A 272 -12.08 25.48 1.85
C ALA A 272 -10.75 26.25 1.89
N LEU A 273 -9.70 25.73 1.26
CA LEU A 273 -8.41 26.40 1.16
C LEU A 273 -8.52 27.73 0.41
N ILE A 274 -9.17 27.77 -0.76
CA ILE A 274 -9.37 29.01 -1.54
C ILE A 274 -10.15 30.03 -0.71
N PHE A 275 -11.24 29.60 -0.08
CA PHE A 275 -12.04 30.47 0.78
C PHE A 275 -11.20 31.11 1.89
N LEU A 276 -10.34 30.31 2.53
CA LEU A 276 -9.48 30.75 3.61
C LEU A 276 -8.40 31.74 3.13
N ILE A 277 -7.76 31.45 2.00
CA ILE A 277 -6.80 32.35 1.36
C ILE A 277 -7.43 33.73 1.09
N ILE A 278 -8.66 33.76 0.58
CA ILE A 278 -9.40 35.01 0.33
C ILE A 278 -9.77 35.70 1.65
N ALA A 279 -10.24 34.95 2.64
CA ALA A 279 -10.77 35.49 3.89
C ALA A 279 -9.69 36.06 4.83
N VAL A 280 -8.51 35.43 4.89
CA VAL A 280 -7.48 35.78 5.88
C VAL A 280 -6.52 36.88 5.40
N SER A 281 -6.61 37.33 4.13
CA SER A 281 -5.74 38.38 3.56
C SER A 281 -4.28 38.21 3.99
N SER A 282 -3.75 37.02 3.76
CA SER A 282 -2.40 36.65 4.15
C SER A 282 -1.37 37.41 3.33
N GLY A 283 -0.30 37.90 3.97
CA GLY A 283 0.81 38.57 3.29
C GLY A 283 1.47 37.70 2.20
N PRO A 284 2.29 38.31 1.32
CA PRO A 284 2.93 37.62 0.19
C PRO A 284 3.79 36.42 0.59
N ASP A 285 4.30 36.39 1.82
CA ASP A 285 5.18 35.31 2.32
C ASP A 285 4.47 33.95 2.45
N ASN A 286 3.19 33.94 2.85
CA ASN A 286 2.41 32.70 2.94
C ASN A 286 2.13 32.11 1.55
N PHE A 287 1.91 32.96 0.54
CA PHE A 287 1.76 32.52 -0.84
C PHE A 287 3.07 31.92 -1.38
N TYR A 288 4.21 32.53 -1.04
CA TYR A 288 5.52 32.00 -1.39
C TYR A 288 5.76 30.62 -0.76
N TYR A 289 5.38 30.43 0.51
CA TYR A 289 5.44 29.13 1.18
C TYR A 289 4.61 28.05 0.45
N VAL A 290 3.36 28.37 0.10
CA VAL A 290 2.48 27.43 -0.64
C VAL A 290 3.08 27.10 -2.01
N ALA A 291 3.55 28.10 -2.75
CA ALA A 291 4.16 27.89 -4.06
C ALA A 291 5.43 27.01 -3.98
N MET A 292 6.33 27.32 -3.04
CA MET A 292 7.56 26.54 -2.84
C MET A 292 7.24 25.12 -2.40
N SER A 293 6.34 24.93 -1.43
CA SER A 293 5.96 23.58 -0.99
C SER A 293 5.31 22.76 -2.09
N LEU A 294 4.52 23.36 -2.97
CA LEU A 294 3.97 22.69 -4.17
C LEU A 294 5.09 22.21 -5.10
N VAL A 295 6.05 23.07 -5.44
CA VAL A 295 7.22 22.68 -6.25
C VAL A 295 7.98 21.54 -5.58
N MET A 296 8.17 21.62 -4.26
CA MET A 296 8.89 20.59 -3.52
C MET A 296 8.20 19.23 -3.55
N ILE A 297 6.87 19.21 -3.41
CA ILE A 297 6.06 17.98 -3.48
C ILE A 297 6.25 17.33 -4.85
N VAL A 298 6.13 18.11 -5.93
CA VAL A 298 6.28 17.59 -7.30
C VAL A 298 7.67 16.99 -7.49
N VAL A 299 8.72 17.72 -7.12
CA VAL A 299 10.11 17.24 -7.27
C VAL A 299 10.35 15.98 -6.44
N MET A 300 10.04 16.00 -5.14
CA MET A 300 10.34 14.89 -4.23
C MET A 300 9.57 13.62 -4.58
N ILE A 301 8.28 13.72 -4.91
CA ILE A 301 7.48 12.55 -5.27
C ILE A 301 7.93 12.00 -6.62
N THR A 302 8.27 12.86 -7.58
CA THR A 302 8.81 12.42 -8.87
C THR A 302 10.09 11.61 -8.66
N PHE A 303 11.06 12.18 -7.94
CA PHE A 303 12.33 11.51 -7.69
C PHE A 303 12.16 10.21 -6.91
N THR A 304 11.35 10.22 -5.86
CA THR A 304 11.15 9.02 -5.05
C THR A 304 10.38 7.94 -5.83
N SER A 305 9.42 8.33 -6.68
CA SER A 305 8.72 7.40 -7.56
C SER A 305 9.66 6.79 -8.59
N ILE A 306 10.52 7.59 -9.22
CA ILE A 306 11.52 7.10 -10.18
C ILE A 306 12.45 6.10 -9.49
N MET A 307 12.97 6.42 -8.30
CA MET A 307 13.85 5.51 -7.54
C MET A 307 13.12 4.21 -7.17
N TYR A 308 11.87 4.31 -6.72
CA TYR A 308 11.04 3.15 -6.38
C TYR A 308 10.79 2.24 -7.59
N TYR A 309 10.27 2.78 -8.70
CA TYR A 309 9.91 2.00 -9.89
C TYR A 309 11.14 1.40 -10.58
N THR A 310 12.27 2.12 -10.61
CA THR A 310 13.49 1.62 -11.28
C THR A 310 14.27 0.60 -10.45
N SER A 311 14.11 0.59 -9.12
CA SER A 311 15.01 -0.21 -8.26
C SER A 311 14.36 -1.14 -7.25
N ASN A 312 13.10 -0.90 -6.85
CA ASN A 312 12.46 -1.66 -5.76
C ASN A 312 11.22 -2.43 -6.23
N GLU A 313 10.45 -1.88 -7.18
CA GLU A 313 9.15 -2.44 -7.58
C GLU A 313 9.21 -3.93 -7.94
N VAL A 314 10.18 -4.33 -8.77
CA VAL A 314 10.31 -5.73 -9.22
C VAL A 314 10.49 -6.69 -8.03
N VAL A 315 11.26 -6.30 -7.02
CA VAL A 315 11.51 -7.13 -5.84
C VAL A 315 10.24 -7.27 -4.99
N VAL A 316 9.47 -6.19 -4.86
CA VAL A 316 8.20 -6.20 -4.12
C VAL A 316 7.16 -7.04 -4.83
N VAL A 317 6.98 -6.82 -6.13
CA VAL A 317 6.00 -7.52 -6.95
C VAL A 317 6.26 -9.03 -6.92
N ASN A 318 7.52 -9.44 -7.13
CA ASN A 318 7.88 -10.86 -7.09
C ASN A 318 7.61 -11.49 -5.71
N ASP A 319 8.03 -10.83 -4.62
CA ASP A 319 7.77 -11.34 -3.26
C ASP A 319 6.26 -11.46 -2.97
N ILE A 320 5.46 -10.51 -3.46
CA ILE A 320 4.01 -10.55 -3.29
C ILE A 320 3.37 -11.66 -4.14
N VAL A 321 3.81 -11.84 -5.39
CA VAL A 321 3.27 -12.89 -6.27
C VAL A 321 3.63 -14.28 -5.75
N ASP A 322 4.86 -14.47 -5.27
CA ASP A 322 5.34 -15.74 -4.69
C ASP A 322 4.53 -16.13 -3.46
N LYS A 323 4.38 -15.20 -2.50
CA LYS A 323 3.57 -15.42 -1.30
C LYS A 323 2.09 -15.55 -1.61
N TRP A 324 1.58 -14.86 -2.64
CA TRP A 324 0.19 -14.99 -3.06
C TRP A 324 -0.15 -16.42 -3.48
N GLY A 325 0.74 -17.10 -4.21
CA GLY A 325 0.57 -18.50 -4.58
C GLY A 325 0.44 -19.46 -3.39
N VAL A 326 0.99 -19.10 -2.23
CA VAL A 326 0.89 -19.87 -0.99
C VAL A 326 -0.42 -19.63 -0.26
N PHE A 327 -0.90 -18.38 -0.21
CA PHE A 327 -2.14 -18.02 0.48
C PHE A 327 -3.41 -18.34 -0.32
N HIS A 328 -3.30 -18.30 -1.65
CA HIS A 328 -4.37 -18.61 -2.58
C HIS A 328 -3.83 -19.65 -3.56
N PRO A 329 -3.76 -20.94 -3.18
CA PRO A 329 -3.48 -21.99 -4.15
C PRO A 329 -4.48 -21.79 -5.28
N SER A 330 -3.98 -21.70 -6.52
CA SER A 330 -4.80 -21.49 -7.71
C SER A 330 -6.07 -22.32 -7.57
N SER A 331 -7.23 -21.68 -7.71
CA SER A 331 -8.51 -22.37 -7.57
C SER A 331 -8.43 -23.68 -8.35
N ILE A 332 -8.86 -24.78 -7.73
CA ILE A 332 -9.02 -26.08 -8.41
C ILE A 332 -9.90 -25.89 -9.68
N TYR A 333 -10.68 -24.80 -9.72
CA TYR A 333 -11.48 -24.30 -10.84
C TYR A 333 -10.73 -23.52 -11.93
N SER A 334 -9.42 -23.27 -11.81
CA SER A 334 -8.61 -22.71 -12.91
C SER A 334 -8.49 -23.67 -14.11
N GLY A 335 -8.86 -24.94 -13.94
CA GLY A 335 -9.08 -25.88 -15.04
C GLY A 335 -10.46 -25.82 -15.70
N TYR A 336 -11.42 -25.04 -15.15
CA TYR A 336 -12.81 -25.05 -15.62
C TYR A 336 -13.25 -23.74 -16.31
N SER A 337 -12.49 -22.64 -16.24
CA SER A 337 -12.97 -21.32 -16.69
C SER A 337 -12.15 -20.63 -17.79
N GLU A 338 -11.47 -21.36 -18.67
CA GLU A 338 -11.06 -20.81 -19.97
C GLU A 338 -11.39 -21.81 -21.09
N ALA A 339 -12.66 -21.90 -21.47
CA ALA A 339 -13.03 -22.40 -22.78
C ALA A 339 -12.41 -21.47 -23.85
N GLY A 340 -11.17 -21.75 -24.24
CA GLY A 340 -10.49 -21.05 -25.33
C GLY A 340 -9.02 -20.69 -25.12
N LYS A 341 -8.43 -20.88 -23.94
CA LYS A 341 -6.99 -20.68 -23.74
C LYS A 341 -6.36 -21.96 -23.23
N LYS A 342 -5.36 -22.43 -23.98
CA LYS A 342 -4.52 -23.57 -23.62
C LYS A 342 -3.92 -23.33 -22.24
N SER A 343 -4.43 -24.07 -21.27
CA SER A 343 -3.80 -24.25 -19.97
C SER A 343 -2.37 -24.76 -20.18
N THR A 344 -1.41 -24.28 -19.39
CA THR A 344 -0.03 -24.81 -19.35
C THR A 344 0.06 -26.25 -18.83
N LEU A 345 -1.06 -26.88 -18.49
CA LEU A 345 -1.18 -28.32 -18.24
C LEU A 345 -1.62 -29.11 -19.48
N ASP A 346 -1.87 -28.43 -20.60
CA ASP A 346 -2.23 -29.02 -21.90
C ASP A 346 -0.96 -29.31 -22.72
N ASP A 347 0.08 -29.83 -22.07
CA ASP A 347 1.37 -30.22 -22.68
C ASP A 347 1.27 -31.50 -23.54
N GLY A 348 0.06 -31.86 -23.99
CA GLY A 348 -0.15 -33.01 -24.88
C GLY A 348 0.30 -34.34 -24.30
N VAL A 349 0.48 -34.44 -22.97
CA VAL A 349 0.88 -35.68 -22.31
C VAL A 349 -0.33 -36.61 -22.29
N PRO A 350 -0.28 -37.79 -22.96
CA PRO A 350 -1.38 -38.74 -22.93
C PRO A 350 -1.51 -39.28 -21.50
N GLY A 351 -2.66 -39.05 -20.84
CA GLY A 351 -2.99 -39.72 -19.58
C GLY A 351 -3.47 -38.83 -18.42
N THR A 352 -3.58 -37.51 -18.56
CA THR A 352 -4.30 -36.70 -17.57
C THR A 352 -5.82 -36.91 -17.73
N PRO A 353 -6.53 -37.47 -16.74
CA PRO A 353 -7.97 -37.69 -16.86
C PRO A 353 -8.70 -36.35 -17.01
N ARG A 354 -9.40 -36.17 -18.13
CA ARG A 354 -10.41 -35.11 -18.28
C ARG A 354 -11.62 -35.55 -17.45
N ARG A 355 -11.93 -34.81 -16.40
CA ARG A 355 -13.13 -35.07 -15.59
C ARG A 355 -14.28 -34.22 -16.14
N ASP A 356 -15.26 -34.88 -16.72
CA ASP A 356 -16.38 -34.22 -17.39
C ASP A 356 -17.22 -33.46 -16.34
N PRO A 357 -17.61 -32.18 -16.56
CA PRO A 357 -18.35 -31.39 -15.57
C PRO A 357 -19.73 -31.99 -15.23
N SER A 358 -20.26 -32.81 -16.13
CA SER A 358 -21.53 -33.53 -16.01
C SER A 358 -21.50 -34.62 -14.92
N GLU A 359 -20.34 -35.20 -14.62
CA GLU A 359 -20.18 -36.30 -13.67
C GLU A 359 -20.23 -35.85 -12.20
N CYS A 360 -20.07 -34.55 -11.92
CA CYS A 360 -20.08 -34.01 -10.56
C CYS A 360 -21.49 -33.70 -10.03
N PHE A 361 -22.51 -33.72 -10.89
CA PHE A 361 -23.89 -33.39 -10.55
C PHE A 361 -24.85 -34.43 -11.12
N ILE A 362 -24.69 -35.69 -10.71
CA ILE A 362 -25.81 -36.64 -10.77
C ILE A 362 -26.58 -36.45 -9.45
N PRO A 363 -27.74 -35.78 -9.44
CA PRO A 363 -28.62 -35.87 -8.28
C PRO A 363 -29.00 -37.35 -8.09
N ASP A 364 -28.76 -37.91 -6.91
CA ASP A 364 -29.24 -39.24 -6.52
C ASP A 364 -30.78 -39.26 -6.60
N ILE A 365 -31.31 -39.57 -7.79
CA ILE A 365 -32.70 -39.98 -7.96
C ILE A 365 -32.68 -41.51 -8.00
N THR A 366 -32.50 -42.11 -6.83
CA THR A 366 -32.79 -43.53 -6.63
C THR A 366 -33.59 -43.71 -5.35
N ASN A 367 -34.93 -43.65 -5.49
CA ASN A 367 -35.78 -44.82 -5.25
C ASN A 367 -37.26 -44.43 -5.36
N GLY A 368 -37.90 -44.84 -6.45
CA GLY A 368 -39.36 -44.72 -6.61
C GLY A 368 -39.82 -44.92 -8.05
N SER A 369 -39.80 -46.18 -8.51
CA SER A 369 -40.65 -46.77 -9.56
C SER A 369 -41.39 -45.83 -10.54
N LEU A 370 -41.11 -45.95 -11.84
CA LEU A 370 -42.03 -46.48 -12.87
C LEU A 370 -41.52 -46.14 -14.29
N GLY A 371 -41.65 -47.08 -15.21
CA GLY A 371 -42.02 -46.77 -16.59
C GLY A 371 -40.89 -46.65 -17.59
N THR A 372 -40.59 -47.76 -18.25
CA THR A 372 -40.07 -47.83 -19.62
C THR A 372 -40.83 -46.90 -20.58
N GLU A 373 -40.12 -46.15 -21.42
CA GLU A 373 -40.55 -45.90 -22.80
C GLU A 373 -39.38 -45.54 -23.72
N HIS A 374 -39.37 -46.23 -24.87
CA HIS A 374 -38.54 -46.01 -26.06
C HIS A 374 -38.76 -44.62 -26.67
N SER A 375 -37.70 -43.99 -27.20
CA SER A 375 -37.69 -43.33 -28.54
C SER A 375 -36.28 -42.75 -28.78
N SER A 376 -35.45 -43.39 -29.60
CA SER A 376 -35.25 -43.14 -31.04
C SER A 376 -34.22 -42.05 -31.35
N ASP A 377 -33.18 -42.47 -32.06
CA ASP A 377 -32.24 -41.66 -32.83
C ASP A 377 -32.92 -40.49 -33.57
N GLN A 378 -32.26 -39.34 -33.59
CA GLN A 378 -32.22 -38.50 -34.78
C GLN A 378 -30.96 -37.64 -34.82
N ASP A 379 -30.08 -38.08 -35.72
CA ASP A 379 -29.11 -37.32 -36.52
C ASP A 379 -29.60 -35.90 -36.85
N TYR A 380 -28.71 -34.90 -36.84
CA TYR A 380 -28.51 -33.97 -37.97
C TYR A 380 -27.32 -33.03 -37.73
N SER A 381 -26.34 -33.22 -38.62
CA SER A 381 -25.31 -32.29 -39.05
C SER A 381 -25.84 -30.95 -39.60
N ARG A 382 -24.97 -29.92 -39.57
CA ARG A 382 -24.95 -28.65 -40.33
C ARG A 382 -25.93 -27.54 -39.87
N ILE A 383 -25.40 -26.42 -39.36
CA ILE A 383 -24.92 -25.22 -40.09
C ILE A 383 -23.88 -24.51 -39.22
#